data_AF-A0A3M8P6U4-F1
#
_entry.id   AF-A0A3M8P6U4-F1
#
_cell.length_a   1.000
_cell.length_b   1.000
_cell.length_c   1.000
_cell.angle_alpha   90.00
_cell.angle_beta   90.00
_cell.angle_gamma   90.00
#
_symmetry.space_group_name_H-M   'P 1'
#
loop_
_entity.id
_entity.type
_entity.pdbx_description
1 polymer ?
#
loop_
_entity_poly.entity_id
_entity_poly.type
_entity_poly.pdbx_seq_one_letter_code
_entity_poly.pdbx_strand_id
1 'polypeptide(L)'
;MMDWRWSRVDELETQEKYREAICYMHQVWQQKPMDLKVFLKLSFLCWYVVAEWGVFAASDLEEKDVEECEELLKSLTAFGHRHFQHHVEFLWLFGYMILLFPDFFGEQEQTGVYMVKRAYEMKPQDPVIQLIHLSGQQTNPYEPKLEQIRKETALVLPERFQGSGDLQRYFKEVLNRI
;
A
#
# COMPACT_ATOMS: atom_id res chain seq x y z
N MET A 1 -3.63 -9.17 12.61
CA MET A 1 -3.35 -7.91 11.88
C MET A 1 -1.85 -7.84 11.69
N MET A 2 -1.35 -7.40 10.53
CA MET A 2 0.10 -7.34 10.27
C MET A 2 0.72 -6.18 11.05
N ASP A 3 1.85 -6.43 11.72
CA ASP A 3 2.65 -5.37 12.35
C ASP A 3 3.48 -4.66 11.28
N TRP A 4 3.18 -3.40 10.98
CA TRP A 4 3.86 -2.63 9.93
C TRP A 4 5.17 -1.98 10.36
N ARG A 5 5.50 -1.98 11.65
CA ARG A 5 6.70 -1.29 12.15
C ARG A 5 7.96 -1.86 11.53
N TRP A 6 8.83 -1.00 11.02
CA TRP A 6 10.18 -1.37 10.61
C TRP A 6 11.12 -0.22 10.92
N SER A 7 11.65 -0.19 12.15
CA SER A 7 12.37 0.98 12.69
C SER A 7 13.43 1.54 11.75
N ARG A 8 14.24 0.68 11.13
CA ARG A 8 15.30 1.12 10.22
C ARG A 8 14.78 1.80 8.95
N VAL A 9 13.68 1.31 8.40
CA VAL A 9 13.11 1.80 7.13
C VAL A 9 12.28 3.05 7.43
N ASP A 10 11.46 2.99 8.47
CA ASP A 10 10.68 4.12 8.97
C ASP A 10 11.61 5.32 9.30
N GLU A 11 12.83 5.09 9.79
CA GLU A 11 13.84 6.13 10.04
C GLU A 11 14.40 6.73 8.74
N LEU A 12 14.70 5.91 7.73
CA LEU A 12 15.19 6.37 6.43
C LEU A 12 14.12 7.17 5.68
N GLU A 13 12.88 6.67 5.66
CA GLU A 13 11.68 7.34 5.13
C GLU A 13 11.47 8.72 5.78
N THR A 14 11.57 8.80 7.11
CA THR A 14 11.44 10.08 7.84
C THR A 14 12.56 11.08 7.52
N GLN A 15 13.72 10.60 7.07
CA GLN A 15 14.85 11.43 6.63
C GLN A 15 14.83 11.72 5.11
N GLU A 16 13.76 11.32 4.40
CA GLU A 16 13.63 11.42 2.94
C GLU A 16 14.76 10.70 2.18
N LYS A 17 15.37 9.69 2.81
CA LYS A 17 16.41 8.81 2.22
C LYS A 17 15.77 7.61 1.55
N TYR A 18 14.93 7.88 0.56
CA TYR A 18 14.13 6.88 -0.13
C TYR A 18 15.00 5.89 -0.90
N ARG A 19 16.06 6.36 -1.56
CA ARG A 19 16.96 5.49 -2.30
C ARG A 19 17.63 4.48 -1.37
N GLU A 20 18.14 4.94 -0.22
CA GLU A 20 18.70 4.05 0.81
C GLU A 20 17.64 3.05 1.33
N ALA A 21 16.42 3.50 1.58
CA ALA A 21 15.33 2.67 2.07
C ALA A 21 14.94 1.56 1.08
N ILE A 22 14.80 1.90 -0.21
CA ILE A 22 14.48 0.95 -1.29
C ILE A 22 15.61 -0.06 -1.46
N CYS A 23 16.87 0.38 -1.52
CA CYS A 23 18.03 -0.51 -1.66
C CYS A 23 18.09 -1.52 -0.51
N TYR A 24 17.92 -1.05 0.73
CA TYR A 24 17.90 -1.90 1.91
C TYR A 24 16.74 -2.90 1.85
N MET A 25 15.52 -2.45 1.58
CA MET A 25 14.34 -3.33 1.51
C MET A 25 14.44 -4.36 0.39
N HIS A 26 14.97 -3.97 -0.76
CA HIS A 26 15.19 -4.85 -1.89
C HIS A 26 16.19 -5.97 -1.52
N GLN A 27 17.30 -5.63 -0.85
CA GLN A 27 18.26 -6.64 -0.37
C GLN A 27 17.63 -7.60 0.64
N VAL A 28 16.81 -7.10 1.57
CA VAL A 28 16.12 -7.95 2.56
C VAL A 28 15.13 -8.88 1.85
N TRP A 29 14.39 -8.38 0.86
CA TRP A 29 13.47 -9.19 0.06
C TRP A 29 14.20 -10.28 -0.73
N GLN A 30 15.34 -9.99 -1.35
CA GLN A 30 16.13 -10.99 -2.09
C GLN A 30 16.57 -12.15 -1.20
N GLN A 31 16.84 -11.90 0.09
CA GLN A 31 17.19 -12.95 1.05
C GLN A 31 15.98 -13.75 1.53
N LYS A 32 14.79 -13.12 1.59
CA LYS A 32 13.55 -13.70 2.11
C LYS A 32 12.34 -13.34 1.24
N PRO A 33 12.28 -13.82 -0.02
CA PRO A 33 11.27 -13.36 -0.98
C PRO A 33 9.84 -13.75 -0.59
N MET A 34 9.69 -14.79 0.24
CA MET A 34 8.40 -15.27 0.75
C MET A 34 7.94 -14.56 2.02
N ASP A 35 8.72 -13.63 2.57
CA ASP A 35 8.28 -12.82 3.71
C ASP A 35 7.30 -11.74 3.22
N LEU A 36 6.01 -11.98 3.45
CA LEU A 36 4.94 -11.11 2.99
C LEU A 36 5.09 -9.67 3.50
N LYS A 37 5.54 -9.47 4.75
CA LYS A 37 5.68 -8.11 5.29
C LYS A 37 6.77 -7.34 4.55
N VAL A 38 7.92 -7.98 4.32
CA VAL A 38 9.03 -7.39 3.57
C VAL A 38 8.58 -7.05 2.16
N PHE A 39 7.93 -8.00 1.49
CA PHE A 39 7.37 -7.82 0.15
C PHE A 39 6.42 -6.62 0.09
N LEU A 40 5.40 -6.57 0.95
CA LEU A 40 4.39 -5.50 0.93
C LEU A 40 4.99 -4.13 1.26
N LYS A 41 5.94 -4.05 2.20
CA LYS A 41 6.62 -2.80 2.52
C LYS A 41 7.48 -2.29 1.36
N LEU A 42 8.22 -3.18 0.68
CA LEU A 42 9.00 -2.81 -0.50
C LEU A 42 8.08 -2.34 -1.64
N SER A 43 7.02 -3.10 -1.93
CA SER A 43 6.06 -2.73 -2.97
C SER A 43 5.39 -1.38 -2.68
N PHE A 44 4.97 -1.14 -1.44
CA PHE A 44 4.41 0.15 -1.06
C PHE A 44 5.43 1.27 -1.25
N LEU A 45 6.68 1.07 -0.83
CA LEU A 45 7.72 2.11 -0.93
C LEU A 45 8.02 2.48 -2.39
N CYS A 46 8.15 1.50 -3.27
CA CYS A 46 8.30 1.75 -4.71
C CYS A 46 7.09 2.49 -5.28
N TRP A 47 5.88 2.06 -4.93
CA TRP A 47 4.65 2.71 -5.38
C TRP A 47 4.54 4.16 -4.88
N TYR A 48 4.86 4.40 -3.61
CA TYR A 48 4.84 5.72 -2.99
C TYR A 48 5.84 6.66 -3.68
N VAL A 49 7.05 6.17 -3.97
CA VAL A 49 8.05 6.93 -4.72
C VAL A 49 7.55 7.29 -6.12
N VAL A 50 7.04 6.33 -6.88
CA VAL A 50 6.55 6.58 -8.25
C VAL A 50 5.35 7.54 -8.26
N ALA A 51 4.42 7.40 -7.31
CA ALA A 51 3.21 8.21 -7.23
C ALA A 51 3.47 9.65 -6.78
N GLU A 52 4.41 9.87 -5.85
CA GLU A 52 4.61 11.17 -5.18
C GLU A 52 5.92 11.86 -5.58
N TRP A 53 6.71 11.30 -6.52
CA TRP A 53 8.03 11.82 -6.87
C TRP A 53 8.06 13.32 -7.19
N GLY A 54 7.06 13.83 -7.92
CA GLY A 54 6.95 15.24 -8.27
C GLY A 54 6.80 16.20 -7.07
N VAL A 55 6.56 15.67 -5.87
CA VAL A 55 6.38 16.43 -4.62
C VAL A 55 7.66 16.41 -3.76
N PHE A 56 8.57 15.47 -3.97
CA PHE A 56 9.82 15.35 -3.20
C PHE A 56 10.87 16.36 -3.67
N ALA A 57 10.77 17.61 -3.21
CA ALA A 57 11.72 18.67 -3.57
C ALA A 57 13.15 18.47 -2.99
N ALA A 58 13.32 17.58 -2.00
CA ALA A 58 14.58 17.40 -1.24
C ALA A 58 15.05 15.94 -1.08
N SER A 59 14.46 14.97 -1.80
CA SER A 59 14.83 13.55 -1.69
C SER A 59 16.19 13.21 -2.32
N ASP A 60 16.77 12.08 -1.93
CA ASP A 60 17.98 11.47 -2.50
C ASP A 60 17.75 10.70 -3.82
N LEU A 61 16.60 10.91 -4.48
CA LEU A 61 16.15 10.21 -5.68
C LEU A 61 16.52 10.96 -6.96
N GLU A 62 17.04 10.22 -7.94
CA GLU A 62 17.17 10.65 -9.33
C GLU A 62 16.03 10.06 -10.18
N GLU A 63 15.78 10.63 -11.36
CA GLU A 63 14.75 10.13 -12.31
C GLU A 63 14.90 8.63 -12.58
N LYS A 64 16.14 8.15 -12.76
CA LYS A 64 16.40 6.73 -12.98
C LYS A 64 15.94 5.86 -11.80
N ASP A 65 16.07 6.34 -10.56
CA ASP A 65 15.71 5.55 -9.38
C ASP A 65 14.19 5.33 -9.34
N VAL A 66 13.42 6.28 -9.90
CA VAL A 66 11.96 6.20 -10.05
C VAL A 66 11.58 5.23 -11.15
N GLU A 67 12.25 5.29 -12.31
CA GLU A 67 12.08 4.30 -13.39
C GLU A 67 12.38 2.87 -12.89
N GLU A 68 13.47 2.70 -12.13
CA GLU A 68 13.84 1.42 -11.51
C GLU A 68 12.76 0.94 -10.51
N CYS A 69 12.11 1.85 -9.77
CA CYS A 69 11.00 1.51 -8.89
C CYS A 69 9.77 1.04 -9.67
N GLU A 70 9.44 1.67 -10.79
CA GLU A 70 8.30 1.27 -11.61
C GLU A 70 8.51 -0.14 -12.22
N GLU A 71 9.70 -0.42 -12.75
CA GLU A 71 10.04 -1.76 -13.27
C GLU A 71 10.07 -2.83 -12.17
N LEU A 72 10.55 -2.46 -10.97
CA LEU A 72 10.49 -3.33 -9.82
C LEU A 72 9.04 -3.59 -9.37
N LEU A 73 8.14 -2.60 -9.43
CA LEU A 73 6.72 -2.80 -9.13
C LEU A 73 6.07 -3.83 -10.05
N LYS A 74 6.30 -3.75 -11.37
CA LYS A 74 5.79 -4.74 -12.33
C LYS A 74 6.28 -6.15 -11.97
N SER A 75 7.56 -6.29 -11.62
CA SER A 75 8.16 -7.55 -11.19
C SER A 75 7.57 -8.07 -9.87
N LEU A 76 7.39 -7.20 -8.87
CA LEU A 76 6.78 -7.52 -7.59
C LEU A 76 5.31 -7.91 -7.75
N THR A 77 4.58 -7.28 -8.66
CA THR A 77 3.18 -7.59 -8.98
C THR A 77 3.04 -9.02 -9.48
N ALA A 78 3.83 -9.39 -10.50
CA ALA A 78 3.84 -10.76 -11.02
C ALA A 78 4.21 -11.78 -9.93
N PHE A 79 5.20 -11.47 -9.08
CA PHE A 79 5.57 -12.31 -7.94
C PHE A 79 4.41 -12.45 -6.94
N GLY A 80 3.77 -11.35 -6.57
CA GLY A 80 2.66 -11.31 -5.62
C GLY A 80 1.46 -12.10 -6.10
N HIS A 81 1.08 -12.01 -7.37
CA HIS A 81 0.02 -12.84 -7.93
C HIS A 81 0.34 -14.33 -7.84
N ARG A 82 1.59 -14.72 -8.09
CA ARG A 82 2.00 -16.12 -8.05
C ARG A 82 2.02 -16.69 -6.63
N HIS A 83 2.46 -15.90 -5.65
CA HIS A 83 2.78 -16.40 -4.31
C HIS A 83 1.81 -15.95 -3.21
N PHE A 84 1.14 -14.82 -3.38
CA PHE A 84 0.35 -14.18 -2.33
C PHE A 84 -1.11 -13.90 -2.70
N GLN A 85 -1.62 -14.37 -3.84
CA GLN A 85 -3.00 -14.16 -4.30
C GLN A 85 -4.12 -14.60 -3.34
N HIS A 86 -3.80 -15.36 -2.29
CA HIS A 86 -4.75 -15.79 -1.24
C HIS A 86 -4.47 -15.13 0.11
N HIS A 87 -3.54 -14.19 0.20
CA HIS A 87 -3.28 -13.39 1.39
C HIS A 87 -4.11 -12.12 1.34
N VAL A 88 -4.93 -11.91 2.35
CA VAL A 88 -5.81 -10.72 2.41
C VAL A 88 -5.01 -9.43 2.45
N GLU A 89 -3.85 -9.42 3.11
CA GLU A 89 -2.95 -8.25 3.17
C GLU A 89 -2.37 -7.88 1.80
N PHE A 90 -2.09 -8.85 0.95
CA PHE A 90 -1.72 -8.60 -0.45
C PHE A 90 -2.91 -8.04 -1.22
N LEU A 91 -4.07 -8.68 -1.12
CA LEU A 91 -5.26 -8.32 -1.88
C LEU A 91 -5.73 -6.89 -1.62
N TRP A 92 -5.86 -6.46 -0.36
CA TRP A 92 -6.36 -5.11 -0.08
C TRP A 92 -5.33 -4.04 -0.45
N LEU A 93 -4.04 -4.27 -0.15
CA LEU A 93 -3.00 -3.25 -0.34
C LEU A 93 -2.69 -3.06 -1.83
N PHE A 94 -2.40 -4.14 -2.56
CA PHE A 94 -2.18 -4.05 -4.01
C PHE A 94 -3.46 -3.64 -4.73
N GLY A 95 -4.61 -4.16 -4.31
CA GLY A 95 -5.88 -3.76 -4.89
C GLY A 95 -6.10 -2.25 -4.79
N TYR A 96 -5.81 -1.66 -3.63
CA TYR A 96 -5.87 -0.22 -3.42
C TYR A 96 -4.88 0.55 -4.32
N MET A 97 -3.61 0.14 -4.36
CA MET A 97 -2.59 0.85 -5.17
C MET A 97 -2.89 0.77 -6.67
N ILE A 98 -3.34 -0.40 -7.17
CA ILE A 98 -3.73 -0.60 -8.58
C ILE A 98 -4.99 0.18 -8.93
N LEU A 99 -5.95 0.33 -8.01
CA LEU A 99 -7.14 1.17 -8.24
C LEU A 99 -6.76 2.63 -8.51
N LEU A 100 -5.74 3.14 -7.83
CA LEU A 100 -5.31 4.53 -7.99
C LEU A 100 -4.44 4.74 -9.23
N PHE A 101 -3.49 3.85 -9.47
CA PHE A 101 -2.48 4.01 -10.52
C PHE A 101 -2.17 2.66 -11.20
N PRO A 102 -3.10 2.12 -12.01
CA PRO A 102 -2.96 0.77 -12.58
C PRO A 102 -1.74 0.62 -13.50
N ASP A 103 -1.38 1.70 -14.21
CA ASP A 103 -0.27 1.69 -15.18
C ASP A 103 1.08 1.38 -14.53
N PHE A 104 1.33 1.82 -13.29
CA PHE A 104 2.58 1.54 -12.56
C PHE A 104 2.80 0.04 -12.30
N PHE A 105 1.73 -0.75 -12.33
CA PHE A 105 1.76 -2.19 -12.08
C PHE A 105 1.71 -3.00 -13.38
N GLY A 106 1.50 -2.35 -14.54
CA GLY A 106 1.19 -3.04 -15.79
C GLY A 106 -0.18 -3.73 -15.79
N GLU A 107 -1.09 -3.23 -14.95
CA GLU A 107 -2.40 -3.81 -14.70
C GLU A 107 -3.53 -2.92 -15.22
N GLN A 108 -4.77 -3.42 -15.13
CA GLN A 108 -5.97 -2.62 -15.39
C GLN A 108 -6.65 -2.26 -14.07
N GLU A 109 -7.39 -1.15 -14.02
CA GLU A 109 -8.14 -0.72 -12.82
C GLU A 109 -9.05 -1.85 -12.29
N GLN A 110 -9.64 -2.64 -13.18
CA GLN A 110 -10.50 -3.78 -12.83
C GLN A 110 -9.75 -4.86 -12.03
N THR A 111 -8.43 -5.03 -12.22
CA THR A 111 -7.60 -5.89 -11.39
C THR A 111 -7.65 -5.41 -9.93
N GLY A 112 -7.49 -4.10 -9.72
CA GLY A 112 -7.59 -3.48 -8.40
C GLY A 112 -8.97 -3.70 -7.74
N VAL A 113 -10.05 -3.43 -8.48
CA VAL A 113 -11.43 -3.68 -8.03
C VAL A 113 -11.62 -5.13 -7.58
N TYR A 114 -11.15 -6.08 -8.40
CA TYR A 114 -11.27 -7.51 -8.11
C TYR A 114 -10.51 -7.89 -6.84
N MET A 115 -9.28 -7.41 -6.68
CA MET A 115 -8.45 -7.73 -5.51
C MET A 115 -9.07 -7.18 -4.22
N VAL A 116 -9.51 -5.92 -4.21
CA VAL A 116 -10.20 -5.32 -3.06
C VAL A 116 -11.49 -6.07 -2.73
N LYS A 117 -12.29 -6.41 -3.75
CA LYS A 117 -13.52 -7.19 -3.55
C LYS A 117 -13.22 -8.55 -2.90
N ARG A 118 -12.18 -9.26 -3.36
CA ARG A 118 -11.78 -10.54 -2.73
C ARG A 118 -11.31 -10.35 -1.29
N ALA A 119 -10.55 -9.30 -1.01
CA ALA A 119 -10.15 -9.00 0.37
C ALA A 119 -11.37 -8.78 1.26
N TYR A 120 -12.38 -8.06 0.75
CA TYR A 120 -13.65 -7.84 1.44
C TYR A 120 -14.42 -9.15 1.65
N GLU A 121 -14.53 -10.02 0.64
CA GLU A 121 -15.17 -11.33 0.78
C GLU A 121 -14.49 -12.22 1.83
N MET A 122 -13.16 -12.12 1.96
CA MET A 122 -12.38 -12.87 2.94
C MET A 122 -12.50 -12.30 4.37
N LYS A 123 -12.59 -10.98 4.51
CA LYS A 123 -12.72 -10.29 5.81
C LYS A 123 -13.81 -9.21 5.74
N PRO A 124 -15.09 -9.61 5.65
CA PRO A 124 -16.17 -8.66 5.41
C PRO A 124 -16.49 -7.78 6.60
N GLN A 125 -15.88 -8.01 7.77
CA GLN A 125 -16.04 -7.22 9.00
C GLN A 125 -14.82 -6.33 9.30
N ASP A 126 -13.81 -6.32 8.42
CA ASP A 126 -12.64 -5.45 8.58
C ASP A 126 -13.00 -4.03 8.09
N PRO A 127 -13.02 -3.02 8.97
CA PRO A 127 -13.54 -1.70 8.61
C PRO A 127 -12.67 -0.98 7.57
N VAL A 128 -11.35 -1.21 7.56
CA VAL A 128 -10.47 -0.62 6.54
C VAL A 128 -10.75 -1.23 5.17
N ILE A 129 -10.89 -2.55 5.10
CA ILE A 129 -11.17 -3.24 3.83
C ILE A 129 -12.57 -2.87 3.33
N GLN A 130 -13.56 -2.79 4.24
CA GLN A 130 -14.90 -2.29 3.92
C GLN A 130 -14.86 -0.88 3.33
N LEU A 131 -14.16 0.04 4.00
CA LEU A 131 -14.07 1.44 3.56
C LEU A 131 -13.44 1.52 2.16
N ILE A 132 -12.30 0.87 1.94
CA ILE A 132 -11.64 0.84 0.62
C ILE A 132 -12.55 0.24 -0.45
N HIS A 133 -13.25 -0.85 -0.15
CA HIS A 133 -14.18 -1.49 -1.09
C HIS A 133 -15.35 -0.59 -1.48
N LEU A 134 -15.96 0.09 -0.51
CA LEU A 134 -17.13 0.94 -0.74
C LEU A 134 -16.75 2.28 -1.37
N SER A 135 -15.62 2.88 -0.99
CA SER A 135 -15.12 4.12 -1.58
C SER A 135 -14.69 3.94 -3.04
N GLY A 136 -14.28 2.73 -3.44
CA GLY A 136 -14.02 2.38 -4.83
C GLY A 136 -15.29 2.10 -5.65
N GLN A 137 -16.45 1.96 -5.01
CA GLN A 137 -17.74 1.92 -5.68
C GLN A 137 -18.29 3.34 -5.77
N GLN A 138 -18.98 3.70 -6.85
CA GLN A 138 -19.71 4.98 -6.97
C GLN A 138 -20.93 5.02 -6.02
N THR A 139 -20.68 4.82 -4.73
CA THR A 139 -21.67 4.83 -3.66
C THR A 139 -22.02 6.26 -3.32
N ASN A 140 -23.25 6.47 -2.85
CA ASN A 140 -23.68 7.79 -2.39
C ASN A 140 -22.85 8.17 -1.15
N PRO A 141 -22.08 9.27 -1.17
CA PRO A 141 -21.20 9.64 -0.05
C PRO A 141 -21.97 9.95 1.24
N TYR A 142 -23.29 10.16 1.17
CA TYR A 142 -24.17 10.39 2.31
C TYR A 142 -24.89 9.14 2.81
N GLU A 143 -24.50 7.95 2.36
CA GLU A 143 -25.10 6.70 2.83
C GLU A 143 -24.78 6.50 4.34
N PRO A 144 -25.79 6.35 5.22
CA PRO A 144 -25.57 6.23 6.66
C PRO A 144 -24.62 5.09 7.06
N LYS A 145 -24.60 4.03 6.24
CA LYS A 145 -23.70 2.89 6.42
C LYS A 145 -22.23 3.27 6.19
N LEU A 146 -21.93 4.13 5.20
CA LEU A 146 -20.58 4.58 4.93
C LEU A 146 -20.04 5.45 6.07
N GLU A 147 -20.88 6.35 6.62
CA GLU A 147 -20.52 7.18 7.78
C GLU A 147 -20.20 6.35 9.03
N GLN A 148 -20.95 5.27 9.27
CA GLN A 148 -20.63 4.33 10.34
C GLN A 148 -19.28 3.66 10.12
N ILE A 149 -19.01 3.17 8.90
CA ILE A 149 -17.75 2.50 8.55
C ILE A 149 -16.56 3.45 8.67
N ARG A 150 -16.72 4.73 8.32
CA ARG A 150 -15.68 5.76 8.53
C ARG A 150 -15.32 5.90 10.01
N LYS A 151 -16.33 5.98 10.89
CA LYS A 151 -16.10 6.06 12.35
C LYS A 151 -15.41 4.80 12.88
N GLU A 152 -15.87 3.62 12.49
CA GLU A 152 -15.25 2.35 12.89
C GLU A 152 -13.81 2.24 12.37
N THR A 153 -13.55 2.71 11.15
CA THR A 153 -12.21 2.76 10.58
C THR A 153 -11.31 3.68 11.39
N ALA A 154 -11.74 4.91 11.67
CA ALA A 154 -10.94 5.89 12.41
C ALA A 154 -10.49 5.37 13.79
N LEU A 155 -11.33 4.58 14.45
CA LEU A 155 -11.01 3.95 15.74
C LEU A 155 -9.88 2.93 15.65
N VAL A 156 -9.74 2.21 14.53
CA VAL A 156 -8.73 1.16 14.38
C VAL A 156 -7.42 1.63 13.75
N LEU A 157 -7.40 2.78 13.07
CA LEU A 157 -6.21 3.26 12.35
C LEU A 157 -4.96 3.43 13.25
N PRO A 158 -5.04 4.00 14.47
CA PRO A 158 -3.85 4.20 15.31
C PRO A 158 -3.19 2.88 15.71
N GLU A 159 -3.99 1.86 16.01
CA GLU A 159 -3.49 0.54 16.38
C GLU A 159 -3.00 -0.24 15.15
N ARG A 160 -3.71 -0.15 14.03
CA ARG A 160 -3.38 -0.87 12.81
C ARG A 160 -2.10 -0.37 12.15
N PHE A 161 -1.90 0.95 12.12
CA PHE A 161 -0.78 1.59 11.41
C PHE A 161 0.21 2.21 12.40
N GLN A 162 0.74 1.37 13.28
CA GLN A 162 1.82 1.71 14.20
C GLN A 162 3.17 1.84 13.49
N GLY A 163 3.97 2.81 13.93
CA GLY A 163 5.23 3.20 13.30
C GLY A 163 5.17 4.62 12.73
N SER A 164 6.33 5.10 12.29
CA SER A 164 6.54 6.47 11.78
C SER A 164 6.77 6.52 10.27
N GLY A 165 6.88 5.36 9.62
CA GLY A 165 7.10 5.24 8.19
C GLY A 165 5.93 5.72 7.33
N ASP A 166 6.19 5.86 6.04
CA ASP A 166 5.26 6.49 5.10
C ASP A 166 4.02 5.64 4.85
N LEU A 167 4.13 4.30 4.84
CA LEU A 167 2.95 3.43 4.77
C LEU A 167 1.96 3.76 5.89
N GLN A 168 2.47 3.90 7.11
CA GLN A 168 1.63 4.20 8.25
C GLN A 168 1.02 5.59 8.15
N ARG A 169 1.83 6.59 7.83
CA ARG A 169 1.38 7.98 7.70
C ARG A 169 0.33 8.11 6.59
N TYR A 170 0.65 7.59 5.42
CA TYR A 170 -0.20 7.59 4.24
C TYR A 170 -1.58 7.00 4.54
N PHE A 171 -1.66 5.77 5.05
CA PHE A 171 -2.96 5.14 5.31
C PHE A 171 -3.70 5.78 6.48
N LYS A 172 -3.01 6.30 7.51
CA LYS A 172 -3.68 7.08 8.57
C LYS A 172 -4.29 8.36 8.01
N GLU A 173 -3.62 9.03 7.08
CA GLU A 173 -4.13 10.29 6.50
C GLU A 173 -5.24 10.05 5.50
N VAL A 174 -5.02 9.18 4.51
CA VAL A 174 -5.98 8.97 3.42
C VAL A 174 -7.27 8.32 3.94
N LEU A 175 -7.16 7.31 4.81
CA LEU A 175 -8.35 6.62 5.34
C LEU A 175 -9.18 7.48 6.31
N ASN A 176 -8.61 8.56 6.86
CA ASN A 176 -9.37 9.55 7.64
C ASN A 176 -10.04 10.61 6.76
N ARG A 177 -9.67 10.73 5.48
CA ARG A 177 -10.24 11.71 4.54
C ARG A 177 -11.35 11.11 3.66
N ILE A 178 -11.24 9.83 3.31
CA ILE A 178 -12.20 9.12 2.44
C ILE A 178 -13.44 8.63 3.17
#